data_AF-A0A1I0B0D4-F1
#
_entry.id   AF-A0A1I0B0D4-F1
#
_cell.length_a   1.000
_cell.length_b   1.000
_cell.length_c   1.000
_cell.angle_alpha   90.00
_cell.angle_beta   90.00
_cell.angle_gamma   90.00
#
_symmetry.space_group_name_H-M   'P 1'
#
loop_
_entity.id
_entity.type
_entity.pdbx_description
1 polymer ?
#
loop_
_entity_poly.entity_id
_entity_poly.type
_entity_poly.pdbx_seq_one_letter_code
_entity_poly.pdbx_strand_id
1 'polypeptide(L)' 'MSVTRLKRKHRKNIARANNKQRIIKQLLLTPVLKNVDLDELKSRFGQSEAKTEAAA' A
#
# COMPACT_ATOMS: atom_id res chain seq x y z
N MET A 1 -2.63 13.93 -39.52
CA MET A 1 -1.94 14.74 -38.47
C MET A 1 -1.20 13.80 -37.53
N SER A 2 0.12 13.65 -37.71
CA SER A 2 0.95 12.80 -36.85
C SER A 2 0.94 13.30 -35.39
N VAL A 3 1.28 12.43 -34.44
CA VAL A 3 1.34 12.80 -33.01
C VAL A 3 2.42 13.87 -32.84
N THR A 4 1.99 15.10 -32.58
CA THR A 4 2.93 16.21 -32.36
C THR A 4 3.75 15.99 -31.08
N ARG A 5 4.92 16.62 -31.02
CA ARG A 5 5.79 16.59 -29.82
C ARG A 5 5.05 17.02 -28.56
N LEU A 6 4.17 18.02 -28.68
CA LEU A 6 3.33 18.52 -27.60
C LEU A 6 2.34 17.46 -27.10
N LYS A 7 1.60 16.80 -28.02
CA LYS A 7 0.69 15.70 -27.64
C LYS A 7 1.43 14.55 -26.95
N ARG A 8 2.65 14.23 -27.39
CA ARG A 8 3.49 13.21 -26.73
C ARG A 8 3.91 13.64 -25.31
N LYS A 9 4.30 14.91 -25.11
CA LYS A 9 4.65 15.45 -23.78
C LYS A 9 3.43 15.42 -22.85
N HIS A 10 2.26 15.80 -23.35
CA HIS A 10 1.01 15.77 -22.59
C HIS A 10 0.64 14.35 -22.13
N ARG A 11 0.69 13.36 -23.03
CA ARG A 11 0.45 11.94 -22.70
C ARG A 11 1.42 11.43 -21.62
N LYS A 12 2.71 11.78 -21.72
CA LYS A 12 3.71 11.43 -20.69
C LYS A 12 3.41 12.05 -19.33
N ASN A 13 2.93 13.29 -19.30
CA ASN A 13 2.60 13.97 -18.05
C ASN A 13 1.37 13.34 -17.38
N ILE A 14 0.33 13.00 -18.15
CA ILE A 14 -0.84 12.28 -17.64
C ILE A 14 -0.43 10.94 -17.05
N ALA A 15 0.38 10.16 -17.77
CA ALA A 15 0.86 8.87 -17.27
C ALA A 15 1.63 8.99 -15.94
N ARG A 16 2.49 10.01 -15.80
CA ARG A 16 3.20 10.27 -14.53
C ARG A 16 2.26 10.65 -13.40
N ALA A 17 1.25 11.48 -13.65
CA ALA A 17 0.26 11.88 -12.64
C ALA A 17 -0.56 10.67 -12.17
N ASN A 18 -1.04 9.84 -13.10
CA ASN A 18 -1.78 8.62 -12.79
C ASN A 18 -0.93 7.62 -11.98
N ASN A 19 0.36 7.48 -12.30
CA ASN A 19 1.27 6.63 -11.54
C ASN A 19 1.43 7.09 -10.08
N LYS A 20 1.55 8.40 -9.85
CA LYS A 20 1.61 8.97 -8.48
C LYS A 20 0.32 8.69 -7.71
N GLN A 21 -0.84 8.92 -8.32
CA GLN A 21 -2.13 8.63 -7.70
C GLN A 21 -2.30 7.15 -7.37
N ARG A 22 -1.84 6.25 -8.25
CA ARG A 22 -1.88 4.80 -8.01
C ARG A 22 -1.05 4.39 -6.80
N ILE A 23 0.15 4.94 -6.65
CA ILE A 23 1.02 4.69 -5.49
C ILE A 23 0.32 5.14 -4.20
N ILE A 24 -0.24 6.34 -4.18
CA ILE A 24 -0.96 6.85 -3.00
C ILE A 24 -2.14 5.94 -2.65
N LYS A 25 -2.94 5.52 -3.64
CA LYS A 25 -4.06 4.59 -3.43
C LYS A 25 -3.60 3.24 -2.90
N GLN A 26 -2.44 2.75 -3.35
CA GLN A 26 -1.87 1.50 -2.85
C GLN A 26 -1.40 1.61 -1.40
N LEU A 27 -0.80 2.74 -1.01
CA LEU A 27 -0.35 2.99 0.36
C LEU A 27 -1.52 3.14 1.34
N LEU A 28 -2.60 3.78 0.89
CA LEU A 28 -3.81 3.97 1.68
C LEU A 28 -4.78 2.79 1.59
N LEU A 29 -4.42 1.73 0.88
CA LEU A 29 -5.28 0.56 0.75
C LEU A 29 -5.29 -0.18 2.08
N THR A 30 -6.44 -0.22 2.75
CA THR A 30 -6.68 -1.12 3.87
C THR A 30 -6.96 -2.51 3.30
N PRO A 31 -6.05 -3.49 3.44
CA PRO A 31 -6.27 -4.81 2.89
C PRO A 31 -7.42 -5.48 3.65
N VAL A 32 -8.45 -5.92 2.94
CA VAL A 32 -9.47 -6.81 3.52
C VAL A 32 -8.83 -8.18 3.65
N LEU A 33 -8.43 -8.53 4.87
CA LEU A 33 -7.83 -9.80 5.22
C LEU A 33 -8.92 -10.89 5.19
N LYS A 34 -9.16 -11.48 4.01
CA LYS A 34 -10.24 -12.47 3.81
C LYS A 34 -10.03 -13.80 4.55
N ASN A 35 -8.79 -14.18 4.85
CA ASN A 35 -8.44 -15.50 5.41
C ASN A 35 -7.61 -15.41 6.70
N VAL A 36 -7.79 -14.35 7.50
CA VAL A 36 -7.04 -14.18 8.74
C VAL A 36 -7.94 -14.57 9.91
N ASP A 37 -7.53 -15.62 10.62
CA ASP A 37 -8.12 -16.01 11.90
C ASP A 37 -7.71 -14.98 12.97
N LEU A 38 -8.69 -14.22 13.46
CA LEU A 38 -8.48 -13.14 14.42
C LEU A 38 -8.01 -13.67 15.78
N ASP A 39 -8.35 -14.91 16.13
CA ASP A 39 -8.01 -15.50 17.41
C ASP A 39 -6.55 -15.99 17.43
N GLU A 40 -6.06 -16.55 16.31
CA GLU A 40 -4.63 -16.88 16.16
C GLU A 40 -3.76 -15.61 16.23
N LEU A 41 -4.18 -14.52 15.56
CA LEU A 41 -3.42 -13.27 15.59
C LEU A 41 -3.33 -12.68 17.00
N LYS A 42 -4.44 -12.60 17.74
CA LYS A 42 -4.44 -12.08 19.11
C LYS A 42 -3.53 -12.90 20.02
N SER A 43 -3.52 -14.22 19.87
CA SER A 43 -2.64 -15.12 20.61
C SER A 43 -1.15 -14.82 20.36
N ARG A 44 -0.77 -14.60 19.08
CA ARG A 44 0.63 -14.28 18.72
C ARG A 44 1.10 -12.93 19.25
N PHE A 45 0.24 -11.91 19.28
CA PHE A 45 0.60 -10.58 19.77
C PHE A 45 0.58 -10.46 21.30
N GLY A 46 -0.31 -11.18 22.00
CA GLY A 46 -0.28 -11.24 23.47
C GLY A 46 0.98 -11.90 24.02
N GLN A 47 1.59 -12.84 23.28
CA GLN A 47 2.86 -13.46 23.67
C GLN A 47 4.08 -12.54 23.49
N SER A 48 4.01 -11.56 22.58
CA SER A 48 5.12 -10.62 22.37
C SER A 48 5.21 -9.55 23.47
N GLU A 49 4.09 -9.07 23.99
CA GLU A 49 4.09 -8.11 25.11
C GLU A 49 4.71 -8.73 26.38
N ALA A 50 4.38 -9.99 26.66
CA ALA A 50 4.96 -10.74 27.78
C ALA A 50 6.48 -10.99 27.65
N LYS A 51 7.03 -11.03 26.42
CA LYS A 51 8.47 -11.19 26.19
C LYS A 51 9.25 -9.88 26.33
N THR A 52 8.63 -8.73 26.07
CA THR A 52 9.28 -7.43 26.24
C THR A 52 9.33 -7.01 27.70
N GLU A 53 8.32 -7.33 28.51
CA GLU A 53 8.34 -7.07 29.96
C GLU A 53 9.29 -8.01 30.73
N ALA A 54 9.52 -9.23 30.25
CA ALA A 54 10.46 -10.16 30.89
C ALA A 54 11.95 -9.87 30.58
N ALA A 55 12.23 -8.95 29.64
CA ALA A 55 13.58 -8.58 29.20
C ALA A 55 13.98 -7.14 29.58
N ALA A 56 13.12 -6.41 30.29
CA ALA A 56 13.36 -5.08 30.85
C ALA A 56 13.62 -5.17 32.36
#